data_AF-K1KNG4-F1
#
_entry.id   AF-K1KNG4-F1
#
_cell.length_a   1.000
_cell.length_b   1.000
_cell.length_c   1.000
_cell.angle_alpha   90.00
_cell.angle_beta   90.00
_cell.angle_gamma   90.00
#
_symmetry.space_group_name_H-M   'P 1'
#
loop_
_entity.id
_entity.type
_entity.pdbx_description
1 polymer ?
#
loop_
_entity_poly.entity_id
_entity_poly.type
_entity_poly.pdbx_seq_one_letter_code
_entity_poly.pdbx_strand_id
1 'polypeptide(L)'
;MMQILLVILIWVLPIILLRNAYFKMDKEEQQKVKSVFKQPLALFCVGLLVIGYLLSFSGIFLAIALVLHIGVTMVFIGWFTSIIVGWKIGKLNLMKSAVFILLGVLGIVVYVVIIT
;
A
#
# COMPACT_ATOMS: atom_id res chain seq x y z
N MET A 1 -21.86 -12.72 7.75
CA MET A 1 -21.03 -12.86 8.98
C MET A 1 -19.56 -13.14 8.66
N MET A 2 -19.24 -14.14 7.82
CA MET A 2 -17.86 -14.49 7.47
C MET A 2 -17.08 -13.35 6.78
N GLN A 3 -17.70 -12.62 5.85
CA GLN A 3 -17.07 -11.47 5.17
C GLN A 3 -16.64 -10.36 6.14
N ILE A 4 -17.47 -10.07 7.15
CA ILE A 4 -17.16 -9.05 8.18
C ILE A 4 -15.95 -9.48 9.00
N LEU A 5 -15.86 -10.77 9.36
CA LEU A 5 -14.69 -11.32 10.05
C LEU A 5 -13.42 -11.21 9.20
N LEU A 6 -13.51 -11.45 7.88
CA LEU A 6 -12.39 -11.26 6.97
C LEU A 6 -11.94 -9.79 6.92
N VAL A 7 -12.87 -8.84 6.86
CA VAL A 7 -12.55 -7.41 6.93
C VAL A 7 -11.84 -7.06 8.23
N ILE A 8 -12.37 -7.48 9.38
CA ILE A 8 -11.71 -7.24 10.67
C ILE A 8 -10.29 -7.82 10.68
N LEU A 9 -10.12 -9.05 10.16
CA LEU A 9 -8.85 -9.73 10.12
C LEU A 9 -7.80 -8.99 9.27
N ILE A 10 -8.15 -8.55 8.06
CA ILE A 10 -7.21 -7.83 7.19
C ILE A 10 -6.76 -6.50 7.80
N TRP A 11 -7.59 -5.84 8.61
CA TRP A 11 -7.22 -4.60 9.30
C TRP A 11 -6.39 -4.84 10.56
N VAL A 12 -6.76 -5.84 11.37
CA VAL A 12 -6.12 -6.10 12.67
C VAL A 12 -4.77 -6.80 12.52
N LEU A 13 -4.66 -7.75 11.58
CA LEU A 13 -3.46 -8.58 11.44
C LEU A 13 -2.19 -7.75 11.14
N PRO A 14 -2.18 -6.80 10.18
CA PRO A 14 -1.01 -5.96 9.92
C PRO A 14 -0.61 -5.12 11.12
N ILE A 15 -1.58 -4.63 11.91
CA ILE A 15 -1.31 -3.83 13.12
C ILE A 15 -0.59 -4.69 14.16
N ILE A 16 -1.06 -5.92 14.40
CA ILE A 16 -0.43 -6.86 15.34
C ILE A 16 0.98 -7.21 14.87
N LEU A 17 1.16 -7.54 13.59
CA LEU A 17 2.47 -7.88 13.03
C LEU A 17 3.46 -6.72 13.13
N LEU A 18 3.03 -5.52 12.75
CA LEU A 18 3.86 -4.31 12.83
C LEU A 18 4.21 -3.97 14.27
N ARG A 19 3.24 -4.06 15.19
CA ARG A 19 3.45 -3.86 16.63
C ARG A 19 4.49 -4.84 17.17
N ASN A 20 4.32 -6.12 16.88
CA ASN A 20 5.23 -7.17 17.36
C ASN A 20 6.63 -7.01 16.79
N ALA A 21 6.75 -6.67 15.50
CA ALA A 21 8.05 -6.38 14.89
C ALA A 21 8.71 -5.17 15.55
N TYR A 22 7.96 -4.07 15.76
CA TYR A 22 8.47 -2.86 16.37
C TYR A 22 8.97 -3.07 17.81
N PHE A 23 8.25 -3.85 18.62
CA PHE A 23 8.69 -4.14 20.00
C PHE A 23 9.86 -5.12 20.10
N LYS A 24 10.14 -5.90 19.05
CA LYS A 24 11.31 -6.79 18.98
C LYS A 24 12.59 -6.06 18.55
N MET A 25 12.47 -4.87 17.95
CA MET A 25 13.59 -4.04 17.53
C MET A 25 14.29 -3.37 18.71
N ASP A 26 15.58 -3.11 18.58
CA ASP A 26 16.33 -2.32 19.56
C ASP A 26 15.93 -0.83 19.53
N LYS A 27 16.46 -0.05 20.48
CA LYS A 27 16.09 1.38 20.60
C LYS A 27 16.52 2.21 19.40
N GLU A 28 17.64 1.92 18.77
CA GLU A 28 18.12 2.68 17.59
C GLU A 28 17.27 2.36 16.36
N GLU A 29 16.97 1.09 16.13
CA GLU A 29 16.08 0.63 15.06
C GLU A 29 14.68 1.25 15.20
N GLN A 30 14.13 1.22 16.42
CA GLN A 30 12.84 1.86 16.71
C GLN A 30 12.85 3.37 16.38
N GLN A 31 13.93 4.09 16.68
CA GLN A 31 14.06 5.51 16.36
C GLN A 31 14.17 5.75 14.85
N LYS A 32 14.87 4.89 14.11
CA LYS A 32 14.93 4.93 12.64
C LYS A 32 13.54 4.69 12.03
N VAL A 33 12.80 3.70 12.50
CA VAL A 33 11.43 3.45 12.02
C VAL A 33 10.53 4.67 12.30
N LYS A 34 10.58 5.23 13.51
CA LYS A 34 9.85 6.45 13.86
C LYS A 34 10.22 7.63 12.97
N SER A 35 11.49 7.83 12.65
CA SER A 35 11.94 8.94 11.81
C SER A 35 11.45 8.77 10.36
N VAL A 36 11.37 7.55 9.84
CA VAL A 36 10.78 7.25 8.54
C VAL A 36 9.29 7.61 8.52
N PHE A 37 8.50 7.20 9.52
CA PHE A 37 7.07 7.54 9.56
C PHE A 37 6.78 9.03 9.77
N LYS A 38 7.73 9.80 10.30
CA LYS A 38 7.63 11.27 10.37
C LYS A 38 7.84 11.94 9.02
N GLN A 39 8.40 11.25 8.03
CA GLN A 39 8.56 11.81 6.69
C GLN A 39 7.23 11.75 5.94
N PRO A 40 6.70 12.88 5.44
CA PRO A 40 5.47 12.90 4.66
C PRO A 40 5.52 11.93 3.47
N LEU A 41 6.67 11.81 2.82
CA LEU A 41 6.90 10.90 1.70
C LEU A 41 6.69 9.43 2.08
N ALA A 42 7.02 9.01 3.30
CA ALA A 42 6.78 7.63 3.73
C ALA A 42 5.27 7.33 3.85
N LEU A 43 4.47 8.32 4.25
CA LEU A 43 3.01 8.19 4.29
C LEU A 43 2.42 8.09 2.88
N PHE A 44 2.93 8.89 1.92
CA PHE A 44 2.46 8.82 0.53
C PHE A 44 2.93 7.56 -0.21
N CYS A 45 4.09 7.02 0.10
CA CYS A 45 4.57 5.77 -0.51
C CYS A 45 3.93 4.55 0.17
N VAL A 46 4.30 4.30 1.42
CA VAL A 46 3.90 3.06 2.13
C VAL A 46 2.49 3.18 2.68
N GLY A 47 2.13 4.32 3.25
CA GLY A 47 0.81 4.52 3.86
C GLY A 47 -0.33 4.40 2.85
N LEU A 48 -0.25 5.08 1.71
CA LEU A 48 -1.28 4.97 0.65
C LEU A 48 -1.39 3.56 0.09
N LEU A 49 -0.27 2.85 -0.10
CA LEU A 49 -0.31 1.46 -0.56
C LEU A 49 -1.01 0.56 0.46
N VAL A 50 -0.59 0.61 1.72
CA VAL A 50 -1.15 -0.24 2.79
C VAL A 50 -2.65 0.04 2.97
N ILE A 51 -3.03 1.31 3.14
CA ILE A 51 -4.44 1.69 3.34
C ILE A 51 -5.26 1.39 2.07
N GLY A 52 -4.71 1.66 0.89
CA GLY A 52 -5.36 1.39 -0.39
C GLY A 52 -5.69 -0.10 -0.57
N TYR A 53 -4.75 -0.99 -0.25
CA TYR A 53 -5.02 -2.43 -0.30
C TYR A 53 -6.07 -2.86 0.73
N LEU A 54 -6.00 -2.35 1.97
CA LEU A 54 -6.99 -2.64 3.00
C LEU A 54 -8.40 -2.24 2.58
N LEU A 55 -8.55 -1.05 2.01
CA LEU A 55 -9.83 -0.56 1.47
C LEU A 55 -10.27 -1.40 0.26
N SER A 56 -9.38 -1.70 -0.67
CA SER A 56 -9.70 -2.50 -1.86
C SER A 56 -10.26 -3.87 -1.46
N PHE A 57 -9.59 -4.59 -0.55
CA PHE A 57 -10.06 -5.87 -0.05
C PHE A 57 -11.35 -5.75 0.77
N SER A 58 -11.49 -4.68 1.57
CA SER A 58 -12.74 -4.42 2.29
C SER A 58 -13.92 -4.22 1.33
N GLY A 59 -13.71 -3.45 0.25
CA GLY A 59 -14.69 -3.24 -0.81
C GLY A 59 -15.07 -4.53 -1.53
N ILE A 60 -14.10 -5.41 -1.80
CA ILE A 60 -14.34 -6.75 -2.38
C ILE A 60 -15.17 -7.61 -1.43
N PHE A 61 -14.74 -7.77 -0.17
CA PHE A 61 -15.41 -8.66 0.77
C PHE A 61 -16.81 -8.20 1.15
N LEU A 62 -17.06 -6.90 1.19
CA LEU A 62 -18.36 -6.32 1.51
C LEU A 62 -19.21 -6.03 0.26
N ALA A 63 -18.68 -6.27 -0.94
CA ALA A 63 -19.30 -5.91 -2.22
C ALA A 63 -19.67 -4.42 -2.32
N ILE A 64 -18.85 -3.53 -1.76
CA ILE A 64 -19.05 -2.08 -1.81
C ILE A 64 -18.11 -1.48 -2.86
N ALA A 65 -18.63 -1.29 -4.08
CA ALA A 65 -17.86 -0.79 -5.23
C ALA A 65 -17.14 0.52 -4.93
N LEU A 66 -17.80 1.47 -4.26
CA LEU A 66 -17.21 2.76 -3.91
C LEU A 66 -15.94 2.61 -3.06
N VAL A 67 -15.96 1.71 -2.06
CA VAL A 67 -14.80 1.47 -1.18
C VAL A 67 -13.67 0.78 -1.95
N LEU A 68 -14.02 -0.14 -2.85
CA LEU A 68 -13.07 -0.77 -3.77
C LEU A 68 -12.37 0.28 -4.66
N HIS A 69 -13.13 1.16 -5.32
CA HIS A 69 -12.57 2.20 -6.19
C HIS A 69 -11.63 3.13 -5.43
N ILE A 70 -12.03 3.62 -4.25
CA ILE A 70 -11.17 4.46 -3.40
C ILE A 70 -9.86 3.74 -3.08
N GLY A 71 -9.95 2.47 -2.64
CA GLY A 71 -8.77 1.68 -2.31
C GLY A 71 -7.81 1.53 -3.49
N VAL A 72 -8.34 1.18 -4.66
CA VAL A 72 -7.55 0.96 -5.88
C VAL A 72 -6.89 2.26 -6.35
N THR A 73 -7.61 3.39 -6.30
CA THR A 73 -7.02 4.71 -6.60
C THR A 73 -5.86 5.02 -5.67
N MET A 74 -6.00 4.77 -4.36
CA MET A 74 -4.91 4.97 -3.39
C MET A 74 -3.70 4.08 -3.69
N VAL A 75 -3.91 2.81 -4.05
CA VAL A 75 -2.82 1.90 -4.44
C VAL A 75 -2.06 2.46 -5.64
N PHE A 76 -2.75 2.90 -6.68
CA PHE A 76 -2.07 3.46 -7.87
C PHE A 76 -1.29 4.74 -7.55
N ILE A 77 -1.88 5.66 -6.78
CA ILE A 77 -1.17 6.88 -6.36
C ILE A 77 0.09 6.52 -5.56
N GLY A 78 -0.02 5.62 -4.58
CA GLY A 78 1.12 5.17 -3.77
C GLY A 78 2.19 4.46 -4.59
N TRP A 79 1.78 3.66 -5.57
CA TRP A 79 2.66 2.93 -6.48
C TRP A 79 3.52 3.89 -7.33
N PHE A 80 2.88 4.81 -8.05
CA PHE A 80 3.60 5.80 -8.87
C PHE A 80 4.47 6.72 -8.02
N THR A 81 3.97 7.17 -6.87
CA THR A 81 4.76 7.99 -5.94
C THR A 81 6.02 7.25 -5.48
N SER A 82 5.91 5.95 -5.17
CA SER A 82 7.05 5.13 -4.76
C SER A 82 8.11 5.00 -5.86
N ILE A 83 7.70 4.88 -7.12
CA ILE A 83 8.62 4.85 -8.27
C ILE A 83 9.36 6.19 -8.41
N ILE A 84 8.62 7.31 -8.37
CA ILE A 84 9.19 8.66 -8.50
C ILE A 84 10.21 8.91 -7.38
N VAL A 85 9.83 8.60 -6.14
CA VAL A 85 10.70 8.77 -4.97
C VAL A 85 11.91 7.86 -5.08
N GLY A 86 11.72 6.58 -5.41
CA GLY A 86 12.79 5.60 -5.57
C GLY A 86 13.81 6.00 -6.65
N TRP A 87 13.34 6.60 -7.75
CA TRP A 87 14.20 7.18 -8.78
C TRP A 87 14.95 8.41 -8.27
N LYS A 88 14.27 9.34 -7.59
CA LYS A 88 14.87 10.58 -7.04
C LYS A 88 15.98 10.31 -6.03
N ILE A 89 15.84 9.27 -5.21
CA ILE A 89 16.86 8.89 -4.21
C ILE A 89 17.92 7.92 -4.76
N GLY A 90 17.92 7.67 -6.07
CA GLY A 90 18.91 6.81 -6.74
C GLY A 90 18.78 5.31 -6.45
N LYS A 91 17.70 4.87 -5.79
CA LYS A 91 17.46 3.43 -5.50
C LYS A 91 16.91 2.67 -6.70
N LEU A 92 16.23 3.37 -7.62
CA LEU A 92 15.72 2.81 -8.88
C LEU A 92 16.46 3.43 -10.06
N ASN A 93 16.91 2.58 -10.99
CA ASN A 93 17.43 3.03 -12.28
C ASN A 93 16.28 3.14 -13.30
N LEU A 94 16.54 3.83 -14.43
CA LEU A 94 15.53 4.10 -15.45
C LEU A 94 14.83 2.83 -15.95
N MET A 95 15.57 1.74 -16.16
CA MET A 95 15.01 0.47 -16.64
C MET A 95 14.03 -0.13 -15.61
N LYS A 96 14.40 -0.19 -14.32
CA LYS A 96 13.50 -0.71 -13.27
C LYS A 96 12.27 0.17 -13.12
N SER A 97 12.43 1.49 -13.14
CA SER A 97 11.31 2.43 -13.07
C SER A 97 10.34 2.22 -14.25
N ALA A 98 10.85 2.05 -15.47
CA ALA A 98 10.03 1.77 -16.64
C ALA A 98 9.24 0.46 -16.51
N VAL A 99 9.89 -0.61 -16.02
CA VAL A 99 9.22 -1.90 -15.77
C VAL A 99 8.11 -1.75 -14.71
N PHE A 100 8.37 -1.05 -13.61
CA PHE A 100 7.34 -0.82 -12.58
C PHE A 100 6.17 0.05 -13.06
N ILE A 101 6.43 1.02 -13.94
CA ILE A 101 5.38 1.82 -14.58
C ILE A 101 4.52 0.91 -15.46
N LEU A 102 5.13 0.08 -16.31
CA LEU A 102 4.42 -0.85 -17.18
C LEU A 102 3.55 -1.83 -16.38
N LEU A 103 4.07 -2.38 -15.27
CA LEU A 103 3.29 -3.23 -14.36
C LEU A 103 2.10 -2.48 -13.74
N GLY A 104 2.29 -1.21 -13.37
CA GLY A 104 1.22 -0.36 -12.86
C GLY A 104 0.12 -0.14 -13.91
N VAL A 105 0.49 0.21 -15.14
CA VAL A 105 -0.45 0.41 -16.25
C VAL A 105 -1.20 -0.89 -16.57
N LEU A 106 -0.50 -2.03 -16.63
CA LEU A 106 -1.13 -3.34 -16.82
C LEU A 106 -2.15 -3.62 -15.70
N GLY A 107 -1.80 -3.32 -14.45
CA GLY A 107 -2.70 -3.44 -13.31
C GLY A 107 -3.97 -2.60 -13.46
N ILE A 108 -3.86 -1.36 -13.99
CA ILE A 108 -5.02 -0.50 -14.28
C ILE A 108 -5.89 -1.14 -15.36
N VAL A 109 -5.30 -1.62 -16.46
CA VAL A 109 -6.04 -2.24 -17.56
C VAL A 109 -6.81 -3.46 -17.06
N VAL A 110 -6.15 -4.35 -16.32
CA VAL A 110 -6.79 -5.54 -15.73
C VAL A 110 -7.94 -5.13 -14.81
N TYR A 111 -7.73 -4.11 -13.97
CA TYR A 111 -8.78 -3.63 -13.07
C TYR A 111 -10.00 -3.11 -13.83
N VAL A 112 -9.79 -2.30 -14.88
CA VAL A 112 -10.88 -1.79 -15.72
C VAL A 112 -11.63 -2.93 -16.39
N VAL A 113 -10.93 -3.92 -16.96
CA VAL A 113 -11.56 -5.09 -17.60
C VAL A 113 -12.39 -5.93 -16.63
N ILE A 114 -11.96 -6.07 -15.38
CA ILE A 114 -12.69 -6.86 -14.37
C ILE A 114 -13.97 -6.14 -13.90
N ILE A 115 -13.98 -4.81 -13.88
CA ILE A 115 -15.07 -4.02 -13.31
C ILE A 115 -16.09 -3.49 -14.34
N THR A 116 -15.79 -3.63 -15.63
CA THR A 116 -16.66 -3.25 -16.76
C THR A 116 -17.34 -4.48 -17.34
#